data_AF-K9TGR4-F1
#
_entry.id   AF-K9TGR4-F1
#
_cell.length_a   1.000
_cell.length_b   1.000
_cell.length_c   1.000
_cell.angle_alpha   90.00
_cell.angle_beta   90.00
_cell.angle_gamma   90.00
#
_symmetry.space_group_name_H-M   'P 1'
#
loop_
_entity.id
_entity.type
_entity.pdbx_description
1 polymer ?
#
loop_
_entity_poly.entity_id
_entity_poly.type
_entity_poly.pdbx_seq_one_letter_code
_entity_poly.pdbx_strand_id
1 'polypeptide(L)' 'MSSVVADTHTLIWYVFDLPRLSPAALNALEQAASVGDFIYFSAISIVEISYLIERGRLVIEQKPDSMKGRGFQW' A
#
# COMPACT_ATOMS: atom_id res chain seq x y z
N MET A 1 -1.41 9.44 -19.87
CA MET A 1 -2.63 8.61 -19.86
C MET A 1 -2.25 7.15 -19.73
N SER A 2 -1.65 6.81 -18.61
CA SER A 2 -1.27 5.46 -18.20
C SER A 2 -1.82 5.18 -16.81
N SER A 3 -3.05 5.61 -16.53
CA SER A 3 -3.73 5.23 -15.28
C SER A 3 -3.90 3.73 -15.22
N VAL A 4 -3.74 3.16 -14.03
CA VAL A 4 -3.79 1.71 -13.80
C VAL A 4 -4.77 1.39 -12.68
N VAL A 5 -5.27 0.16 -12.68
CA VAL A 5 -6.07 -0.40 -11.58
C VAL A 5 -5.23 -1.46 -10.89
N ALA A 6 -4.95 -1.27 -9.61
CA ALA A 6 -4.20 -2.21 -8.79
C ALA A 6 -5.15 -3.21 -8.12
N ASP A 7 -4.78 -4.49 -8.16
CA ASP A 7 -5.37 -5.50 -7.29
C ASP A 7 -4.95 -5.26 -5.83
N THR A 8 -5.73 -5.77 -4.88
CA THR A 8 -5.43 -5.74 -3.44
C THR A 8 -4.01 -6.21 -3.13
N HIS A 9 -3.55 -7.35 -3.67
CA HIS A 9 -2.20 -7.85 -3.38
C HIS A 9 -1.11 -6.98 -4.02
N THR A 10 -1.37 -6.44 -5.21
CA THR A 10 -0.47 -5.52 -5.92
C THR A 10 -0.28 -4.25 -5.09
N LEU A 11 -1.37 -3.68 -4.57
CA LEU A 11 -1.34 -2.49 -3.71
C LEU A 11 -0.56 -2.75 -2.41
N ILE A 12 -0.84 -3.87 -1.74
CA ILE A 12 -0.14 -4.23 -0.49
C ILE A 12 1.36 -4.35 -0.73
N TRP A 13 1.79 -5.08 -1.77
CA TRP A 13 3.22 -5.25 -2.06
C TRP A 13 3.88 -3.96 -2.50
N TYR A 14 3.20 -3.14 -3.30
CA TYR A 14 3.74 -1.85 -3.72
C TYR A 14 4.07 -0.94 -2.52
N VAL A 15 3.23 -0.94 -1.48
CA VAL A 15 3.41 -0.10 -0.29
C VAL A 15 4.36 -0.72 0.74
N PHE A 16 4.28 -2.04 0.97
CA PHE A 16 4.92 -2.68 2.13
C PHE A 16 6.00 -3.71 1.78
N ASP A 17 6.05 -4.23 0.55
CA ASP A 17 6.97 -5.31 0.17
C ASP A 17 7.27 -5.31 -1.34
N LEU A 18 7.96 -4.24 -1.80
CA LEU A 18 8.32 -4.05 -3.21
C LEU A 18 9.00 -5.27 -3.86
N PRO A 19 9.90 -6.03 -3.17
CA PRO A 19 10.51 -7.23 -3.75
C PRO A 19 9.54 -8.34 -4.17
N ARG A 20 8.32 -8.38 -3.61
CA ARG A 20 7.28 -9.34 -4.03
C ARG A 20 6.54 -8.92 -5.29
N LEU A 21 6.63 -7.65 -5.67
CA LEU A 21 5.93 -7.12 -6.82
C LEU A 21 6.67 -7.52 -8.11
N SER A 22 5.93 -7.93 -9.14
CA SER A 22 6.55 -8.24 -10.42
C SER A 22 7.15 -6.96 -11.05
N PRO A 23 8.27 -7.06 -11.82
CA PRO A 23 8.87 -5.90 -12.48
C PRO A 23 7.90 -5.16 -13.41
N ALA A 24 6.99 -5.90 -14.08
CA ALA A 24 5.98 -5.30 -14.95
C ALA A 24 4.95 -4.48 -14.17
N ALA A 25 4.46 -5.01 -13.04
CA ALA A 25 3.52 -4.29 -12.19
C ALA A 25 4.18 -3.06 -11.55
N LEU A 26 5.41 -3.18 -11.08
CA LEU A 26 6.18 -2.06 -10.55
C LEU A 26 6.34 -0.95 -11.60
N ASN A 27 6.78 -1.31 -12.81
CA ASN A 27 6.96 -0.34 -13.89
C ASN A 27 5.65 0.36 -14.27
N ALA A 28 4.52 -0.36 -14.28
CA ALA A 28 3.23 0.23 -14.60
C ALA A 28 2.76 1.24 -13.52
N LEU A 29 2.95 0.90 -12.24
CA LEU A 29 2.61 1.79 -11.12
C LEU A 29 3.53 3.00 -11.07
N GLU A 30 4.84 2.83 -11.21
CA GLU A 30 5.82 3.92 -11.22
C GLU A 30 5.63 4.87 -12.42
N GLN A 31 5.26 4.33 -13.59
CA GLN A 31 4.92 5.17 -14.74
C GLN A 31 3.69 6.02 -14.47
N ALA A 32 2.62 5.44 -13.92
CA ALA A 32 1.43 6.21 -13.53
C ALA A 32 1.77 7.28 -12.49
N ALA A 33 2.52 6.91 -11.44
CA ALA A 33 2.89 7.81 -10.35
C ALA A 33 3.80 8.96 -10.83
N SER A 34 4.82 8.67 -11.65
CA SER A 34 5.82 9.65 -12.09
C SER A 34 5.25 10.74 -13.01
N VAL A 35 4.17 10.45 -13.74
CA VAL A 35 3.49 11.43 -14.60
C VAL A 35 2.28 12.10 -13.92
N GLY A 36 2.01 11.76 -12.66
CA GLY A 36 0.86 12.27 -11.91
C GLY A 36 -0.49 11.70 -12.35
N ASP A 37 -0.50 10.56 -13.05
CA ASP A 37 -1.72 9.83 -13.39
C ASP A 37 -2.21 9.00 -12.18
N PHE A 38 -3.48 8.59 -12.22
CA PHE A 38 -4.10 7.86 -11.10
C PHE A 38 -3.75 6.36 -11.06
N ILE A 39 -3.53 5.87 -9.85
CA ILE A 39 -3.54 4.45 -9.50
C ILE A 39 -4.86 4.18 -8.76
N TYR A 40 -5.81 3.55 -9.45
CA TYR A 40 -7.10 3.20 -8.87
C TYR A 40 -7.02 1.85 -8.15
N PHE A 41 -7.87 1.66 -7.16
CA PHE A 41 -8.16 0.35 -6.57
C PHE A 41 -9.63 0.32 -6.16
N SER A 42 -10.19 -0.88 -6.01
CA SER A 42 -11.59 -1.03 -5.64
C SER A 42 -11.81 -0.76 -4.15
N ALA A 43 -12.95 -0.19 -3.78
CA ALA A 43 -13.32 -0.04 -2.37
C ALA A 43 -13.35 -1.39 -1.62
N ILE A 44 -13.62 -2.50 -2.33
CA ILE A 44 -13.58 -3.85 -1.72
C ILE A 44 -12.18 -4.24 -1.25
N SER A 45 -11.12 -3.71 -1.88
CA SER A 45 -9.74 -3.98 -1.48
C SER A 45 -9.46 -3.52 -0.04
N ILE A 46 -10.13 -2.46 0.44
CA ILE A 46 -10.03 -2.01 1.83
C ILE A 46 -10.65 -3.05 2.79
N VAL A 47 -11.80 -3.61 2.42
CA VAL A 47 -12.47 -4.65 3.21
C VAL A 47 -11.60 -5.92 3.25
N GLU A 48 -11.01 -6.31 2.12
CA GLU A 48 -10.09 -7.45 2.05
C GLU A 48 -8.83 -7.24 2.90
N ILE A 49 -8.20 -6.06 2.83
CA ILE A 49 -7.05 -5.71 3.68
C ILE A 49 -7.42 -5.80 5.16
N SER A 50 -8.58 -5.23 5.53
CA SER A 50 -9.08 -5.26 6.92
C SER A 50 -9.28 -6.70 7.39
N TYR A 51 -9.94 -7.52 6.58
CA TYR A 51 -10.13 -8.94 6.85
C TYR A 51 -8.80 -9.70 6.99
N LEU A 52 -7.82 -9.45 6.12
CA LEU A 52 -6.51 -10.11 6.21
C LEU A 52 -5.77 -9.75 7.50
N ILE A 53 -5.85 -8.50 7.95
CA ILE A 53 -5.28 -8.04 9.22
C ILE A 53 -5.99 -8.71 10.40
N GLU A 54 -7.33 -8.68 10.42
CA GLU A 54 -8.14 -9.30 11.48
C GLU A 54 -7.88 -10.80 11.63
N ARG A 55 -7.61 -11.48 10.51
CA ARG A 55 -7.28 -12.92 10.50
C ARG A 55 -5.81 -13.21 10.80
N GLY A 56 -5.00 -12.20 11.08
CA GLY A 56 -3.55 -12.34 11.32
C GLY A 56 -2.78 -12.84 10.10
N ARG A 57 -3.34 -12.67 8.89
CA ARG A 57 -2.74 -13.12 7.62
C ARG A 57 -1.91 -12.03 6.94
N LEU A 58 -2.12 -10.78 7.34
CA LEU A 58 -1.30 -9.65 6.94
C LEU A 58 -0.78 -8.97 8.22
N VAL A 59 0.52 -9.02 8.43
CA VAL A 59 1.19 -8.30 9.53
C VAL A 59 1.88 -7.09 8.92
N ILE A 60 1.33 -5.91 9.19
CA ILE A 60 1.96 -4.65 8.79
C ILE A 60 2.88 -4.25 9.93
N GLU A 61 4.18 -4.39 9.73
CA GLU A 61 5.16 -3.94 10.71
C GLU A 61 5.11 -2.41 10.76
N GLN A 62 4.54 -1.87 11.83
CA GLN A 62 4.68 -0.46 12.13
C GLN A 62 6.06 -0.27 12.72
N LYS A 63 6.93 0.43 11.98
CA LYS A 63 8.17 0.94 12.58
C LYS A 63 7.76 1.76 13.80
N PRO A 64 8.29 1.45 15.01
CA PRO A 64 7.87 2.14 16.21
C PRO A 64 8.09 3.63 16.01
N ASP A 65 7.06 4.42 16.27
CA ASP A 65 7.13 5.87 16.20
C ASP A 65 8.30 6.32 17.07
N SER A 66 9.33 6.87 16.43
CA SER A 66 10.52 7.39 17.10
C SER A 66 10.22 8.68 17.88
N MET A 67 8.95 9.14 17.91
CA MET A 67 8.50 10.29 18.69
C MET A 67 7.95 9.92 20.08
N LYS A 68 8.63 9.05 20.85
CA LYS A 68 8.41 8.99 22.30
C LYS A 68 9.20 10.11 22.99
N GLY A 69 8.75 11.36 22.82
CA GLY A 69 9.50 12.50 23.35
C GLY A 69 8.83 13.87 23.36
N ARG A 70 7.56 14.01 22.95
CA ARG A 70 6.82 15.26 23.19
C ARG A 70 5.47 14.94 23.80
N GLY A 71 5.44 15.00 25.13
CA GLY A 71 4.18 15.17 25.85
C GLY A 71 3.48 16.41 25.30
N PHE A 72 2.25 16.23 24.85
CA PHE A 72 1.33 17.32 24.62
C PHE A 72 0.19 17.16 25.61
N GLN A 73 0.11 18.12 26.53
CA GLN A 73 -1.07 18.39 27.34
C GLN A 73 -2.10 19.14 26.48
N TRP A 74 -3.36 18.84 26.77
CA TRP A 74 -4.65 19.31 26.23
C TRP A 74 -5.16 18.60 24.98
#